data_AF-A0A186VB35-F1
#
_entry.id   AF-A0A186VB35-F1
#
_cell.length_a   1.000
_cell.length_b   1.000
_cell.length_c   1.000
_cell.angle_alpha   90.00
_cell.angle_beta   90.00
_cell.angle_gamma   90.00
#
_symmetry.space_group_name_H-M   'P 1'
#
loop_
_entity.id
_entity.type
_entity.pdbx_description
1 polymer ?
#
loop_
_entity_poly.entity_id
_entity_poly.type
_entity_poly.pdbx_seq_one_letter_code
_entity_poly.pdbx_strand_id
1 'polypeptide(L)'
;LMKNPDADVNDLMEALPGPDFPTGGIVMGKSGIRHAYETGRGNIVVRSKTDIEEDKNGKQTIVVTELPYMVNKATLIERIAELVRDKRINGISAINDESDREGMRIAIDIRRDASAEVVLNNLFKLTLM
;
A
#
# COMPACT_ATOMS: atom_id res chain seq x y z
N LEU A 1 -21.16 19.67 14.90
CA LEU A 1 -22.40 18.99 15.31
C LEU A 1 -22.95 19.47 16.65
N MET A 2 -22.37 19.12 17.81
CA MET A 2 -22.92 19.60 19.11
C MET A 2 -22.98 21.13 19.24
N LYS A 3 -22.00 21.86 18.68
CA LYS A 3 -21.95 23.33 18.67
C LYS A 3 -22.52 23.97 17.39
N ASN A 4 -22.48 23.23 16.29
CA ASN A 4 -23.01 23.64 14.99
C ASN A 4 -23.79 22.45 14.40
N PRO A 5 -25.11 22.39 14.61
CA PRO A 5 -25.97 21.33 14.08
C PRO A 5 -26.12 21.35 12.56
N ASP A 6 -25.95 22.51 11.94
CA ASP A 6 -26.13 22.72 10.48
C ASP A 6 -24.83 22.50 9.68
N ALA A 7 -23.79 21.97 10.33
CA ALA A 7 -22.50 21.69 9.68
C ALA A 7 -22.68 20.71 8.51
N ASP A 8 -22.05 21.02 7.37
CA ASP A 8 -22.08 20.16 6.19
C ASP A 8 -20.96 19.11 6.21
N VAL A 9 -20.90 18.27 5.18
CA VAL A 9 -19.87 17.23 5.09
C VAL A 9 -18.46 17.81 4.95
N ASN A 10 -18.30 18.97 4.31
CA ASN A 10 -16.98 19.59 4.18
C ASN A 10 -16.49 20.09 5.55
N ASP A 11 -17.36 20.72 6.33
CA ASP A 11 -17.07 21.13 7.71
C ASP A 11 -16.65 19.92 8.57
N LEU A 12 -17.32 18.78 8.39
CA LEU A 12 -16.96 17.53 9.06
C LEU A 12 -15.60 17.00 8.62
N MET A 13 -15.28 17.09 7.32
CA MET A 13 -14.00 16.62 6.77
C MET A 13 -12.79 17.45 7.23
N GLU A 14 -12.98 18.68 7.72
CA GLU A 14 -11.90 19.44 8.36
C GLU A 14 -11.47 18.82 9.68
N ALA A 15 -12.42 18.33 10.47
CA ALA A 15 -12.16 17.68 11.76
C ALA A 15 -11.92 16.16 11.63
N LEU A 16 -12.52 15.52 10.62
CA LEU A 16 -12.43 14.09 10.33
C LEU A 16 -12.06 13.88 8.86
N PRO A 17 -10.77 14.00 8.49
CA PRO A 17 -10.34 14.00 7.08
C PRO A 17 -10.56 12.69 6.33
N GLY A 18 -10.64 11.58 7.06
CA GLY A 18 -10.77 10.24 6.50
C GLY A 18 -10.54 9.13 7.52
N PRO A 19 -10.55 7.87 7.06
CA PRO A 19 -10.23 6.70 7.88
C PRO A 19 -8.77 6.72 8.36
N ASP A 20 -8.57 6.31 9.61
CA ASP A 20 -7.24 6.07 10.20
C ASP A 20 -7.12 4.58 10.51
N PHE A 21 -6.43 3.84 9.63
CA PHE A 21 -6.31 2.40 9.75
C PHE A 21 -5.17 2.04 10.72
N PRO A 22 -5.34 1.05 11.61
CA PRO A 22 -4.32 0.68 12.60
C PRO A 22 -3.04 0.10 11.96
N THR A 23 -3.12 -0.37 10.71
CA THR A 23 -1.99 -0.88 9.94
C THR A 23 -1.29 0.20 9.11
N GLY A 24 -1.80 1.43 9.15
CA GLY A 24 -1.36 2.53 8.31
C GLY A 24 -1.78 2.35 6.85
N GLY A 25 -0.82 2.57 5.96
CA GLY A 25 -1.03 2.60 4.52
C GLY A 25 -1.42 3.98 4.00
N ILE A 26 -1.58 4.07 2.69
CA ILE A 26 -1.83 5.32 1.98
C ILE A 26 -3.22 5.26 1.36
N VAL A 27 -4.12 6.10 1.88
CA VAL A 27 -5.44 6.29 1.29
C VAL A 27 -5.32 7.14 0.02
N MET A 28 -5.81 6.59 -1.09
CA MET A 28 -5.71 7.21 -2.40
C MET A 28 -6.96 8.02 -2.72
N GLY A 29 -6.80 9.34 -2.74
CA GLY A 29 -7.84 10.28 -3.13
C GLY A 29 -8.89 10.53 -2.05
N LYS A 30 -9.48 11.72 -2.06
CA LYS A 30 -10.46 12.16 -1.06
C LYS A 30 -11.92 12.04 -1.52
N SER A 31 -12.16 11.85 -2.82
CA SER A 31 -13.50 11.77 -3.39
C SER A 31 -14.29 10.57 -2.87
N GLY A 32 -13.65 9.41 -2.73
CA GLY A 32 -14.27 8.21 -2.18
C GLY A 32 -14.67 8.38 -0.71
N ILE A 33 -13.84 9.07 0.08
CA ILE A 33 -14.12 9.41 1.49
C ILE A 33 -15.34 10.32 1.58
N ARG A 34 -15.34 11.42 0.80
CA ARG A 34 -16.47 12.37 0.78
C ARG A 34 -17.78 11.66 0.44
N HIS A 35 -17.79 10.86 -0.63
CA HIS A 35 -18.98 10.12 -1.06
C HIS A 35 -19.47 9.14 0.01
N ALA A 36 -18.54 8.49 0.72
CA ALA A 36 -18.86 7.60 1.84
C ALA A 36 -19.49 8.37 3.02
N TYR A 37 -19.01 9.57 3.34
CA TYR A 37 -19.61 10.40 4.39
C TYR A 37 -20.98 10.96 4.00
N GLU A 38 -21.21 11.27 2.72
CA GLU A 38 -22.49 11.78 2.23
C GLU A 38 -23.57 10.68 2.15
N THR A 39 -23.19 9.48 1.71
CA THR A 39 -24.17 8.44 1.32
C THR A 39 -24.15 7.20 2.22
N GLY A 40 -23.16 7.09 3.10
CA GLY A 40 -22.87 5.86 3.85
C GLY A 40 -22.25 4.74 3.01
N ARG A 41 -21.97 4.98 1.72
CA ARG A 41 -21.35 4.01 0.80
C ARG A 41 -20.26 4.67 -0.03
N GLY A 42 -19.15 3.98 -0.23
CA GLY A 42 -18.06 4.49 -1.07
C GLY A 42 -16.92 3.50 -1.17
N ASN A 43 -16.15 3.63 -2.26
CA ASN A 43 -14.95 2.84 -2.48
C ASN A 43 -13.73 3.71 -2.17
N ILE A 44 -12.88 3.22 -1.27
CA ILE A 44 -11.62 3.85 -0.90
C ILE A 44 -10.51 2.88 -1.28
N VAL A 45 -9.52 3.38 -2.02
CA VAL A 45 -8.34 2.58 -2.36
C VAL A 45 -7.28 2.85 -1.32
N VAL A 46 -6.74 1.80 -0.72
CA VAL A 46 -5.65 1.87 0.25
C VAL A 46 -4.46 1.12 -0.33
N ARG A 47 -3.28 1.75 -0.31
CA ARG A 47 -2.01 1.15 -0.74
C ARG A 47 -1.07 0.96 0.43
N SER A 48 -0.14 0.06 0.25
CA SER A 48 1.03 -0.15 1.08
C SER A 48 1.91 1.09 1.03
N LYS A 49 2.58 1.37 2.13
CA LYS A 49 3.65 2.35 2.14
C LYS A 49 4.93 1.68 1.67
N THR A 50 5.50 2.23 0.62
CA THR A 50 6.64 1.65 -0.09
C THR A 50 7.68 2.70 -0.42
N ASP A 51 8.93 2.30 -0.43
CA ASP A 51 10.05 3.09 -0.93
C ASP A 51 10.92 2.25 -1.88
N ILE A 52 11.68 2.90 -2.75
CA ILE A 52 12.66 2.23 -3.62
C ILE A 52 14.05 2.63 -3.16
N GLU A 53 14.74 1.69 -2.52
CA GLU A 53 16.14 1.86 -2.12
C GLU A 53 17.05 1.45 -3.29
N GLU A 54 18.15 2.17 -3.47
CA GLU A 54 19.18 1.83 -4.47
C GLU A 54 20.55 1.70 -3.79
N ASP A 55 21.15 0.51 -3.92
CA ASP A 55 22.49 0.24 -3.46
C ASP A 55 23.54 0.94 -4.32
N LYS A 56 24.75 1.15 -3.77
CA LYS A 56 25.91 1.69 -4.49
C LYS A 56 26.26 0.94 -5.79
N ASN A 57 25.84 -0.33 -5.89
CA ASN A 57 26.07 -1.19 -7.05
C ASN A 57 24.97 -1.10 -8.12
N GLY A 58 24.01 -0.17 -7.97
CA GLY A 58 22.85 0.02 -8.85
C GLY A 58 21.78 -1.07 -8.70
N LYS A 59 21.80 -1.83 -7.59
CA LYS A 59 20.74 -2.81 -7.29
C LYS A 59 19.60 -2.06 -6.61
N GLN A 60 18.39 -2.20 -7.14
CA GLN A 60 17.19 -1.59 -6.58
C GLN A 60 16.40 -2.60 -5.75
N THR A 61 15.84 -2.14 -4.64
CA THR A 61 14.99 -2.94 -3.76
C THR A 61 13.74 -2.15 -3.43
N ILE A 62 12.57 -2.74 -3.66
CA ILE A 62 11.30 -2.18 -3.19
C ILE A 62 11.14 -2.59 -1.73
N VAL A 63 10.99 -1.61 -0.86
CA VAL A 63 10.83 -1.82 0.58
C VAL A 63 9.40 -1.47 0.97
N VAL A 64 8.70 -2.42 1.58
CA VAL A 64 7.33 -2.25 2.07
C VAL A 64 7.35 -2.13 3.59
N THR A 65 6.82 -1.03 4.13
CA THR A 65 6.86 -0.72 5.57
C THR A 65 5.49 -0.69 6.24
N GLU A 66 4.41 -0.56 5.46
CA GLU A 66 3.02 -0.64 5.95
C GLU A 66 2.16 -1.37 4.90
N LEU A 67 1.16 -2.15 5.34
CA LEU A 67 0.22 -2.86 4.46
C LEU A 67 -1.20 -2.31 4.62
N PRO A 68 -2.06 -2.45 3.59
CA PRO A 68 -3.47 -2.13 3.71
C PRO A 68 -4.15 -2.94 4.82
N TYR A 69 -5.23 -2.38 5.34
CA TYR A 69 -5.99 -2.99 6.43
C TYR A 69 -6.51 -4.39 6.05
N MET A 70 -6.43 -5.33 7.00
CA MET A 70 -6.78 -6.76 6.83
C MET A 70 -5.93 -7.56 5.83
N VAL A 71 -4.81 -7.01 5.34
CA VAL A 71 -3.89 -7.77 4.49
C VAL A 71 -2.92 -8.56 5.37
N ASN A 72 -2.91 -9.89 5.19
CA ASN A 72 -1.94 -10.75 5.85
C ASN A 72 -0.59 -10.74 5.10
N LYS A 73 0.49 -10.43 5.81
CA LYS A 73 1.85 -10.36 5.27
C LYS A 73 2.30 -11.68 4.61
N ALA A 74 2.13 -12.81 5.27
CA ALA A 74 2.60 -14.10 4.76
C ALA A 74 1.85 -14.47 3.47
N THR A 75 0.53 -14.32 3.46
CA THR A 75 -0.30 -14.57 2.27
C THR A 75 0.06 -13.62 1.12
N LEU A 76 0.40 -12.36 1.42
CA LEU A 76 0.87 -11.42 0.39
C LEU A 76 2.19 -11.89 -0.23
N ILE A 77 3.17 -12.27 0.58
CA ILE A 77 4.48 -12.76 0.11
C ILE A 77 4.31 -14.03 -0.74
N GLU A 78 3.51 -14.98 -0.27
CA GLU A 78 3.16 -16.19 -1.03
C GLU A 78 2.55 -15.84 -2.38
N ARG A 79 1.60 -14.89 -2.40
CA ARG A 79 0.97 -14.44 -3.64
C ARG A 79 1.96 -13.79 -4.60
N ILE A 80 2.90 -12.98 -4.11
CA ILE A 80 3.93 -12.39 -4.97
C ILE A 80 4.82 -13.50 -5.55
N ALA A 81 5.23 -14.47 -4.74
CA ALA A 81 6.05 -15.60 -5.19
C ALA A 81 5.35 -16.44 -6.27
N GLU A 82 4.03 -16.67 -6.14
CA GLU A 82 3.21 -17.29 -7.19
C GLU A 82 3.25 -16.49 -8.50
N LEU A 83 3.01 -15.18 -8.44
CA LEU A 83 2.99 -14.32 -9.63
C LEU A 83 4.34 -14.28 -10.35
N VAL A 84 5.44 -14.36 -9.59
CA VAL A 84 6.80 -14.45 -10.15
C VAL A 84 7.02 -15.81 -10.82
N ARG A 85 6.63 -16.91 -10.17
CA ARG A 85 6.74 -18.28 -10.72
C ARG A 85 5.95 -18.44 -12.01
N ASP A 86 4.74 -17.87 -12.06
CA ASP A 86 3.87 -17.88 -13.23
C ASP A 86 4.28 -16.88 -14.31
N LYS A 87 5.40 -16.15 -14.10
CA LYS A 87 5.92 -15.10 -15.00
C LYS A 87 4.93 -13.97 -15.27
N ARG A 88 3.92 -13.80 -14.41
CA ARG A 88 2.98 -12.67 -14.44
C ARG A 88 3.64 -11.38 -13.98
N ILE A 89 4.61 -11.50 -13.06
CA ILE A 89 5.52 -10.43 -12.69
C ILE A 89 6.94 -10.90 -12.97
N ASN A 90 7.70 -10.12 -13.72
CA ASN A 90 9.10 -10.40 -14.05
C ASN A 90 10.00 -9.36 -13.39
N GLY A 91 11.28 -9.68 -13.20
CA GLY A 91 12.26 -8.74 -12.67
C GLY A 91 12.46 -8.78 -11.15
N ILE A 92 11.70 -9.59 -10.40
CA ILE A 92 11.98 -9.85 -8.99
C ILE A 92 13.04 -10.95 -8.89
N SER A 93 14.12 -10.70 -8.15
CA SER A 93 15.17 -11.70 -7.86
C SER A 93 14.95 -12.42 -6.54
N ALA A 94 14.47 -11.73 -5.51
CA ALA A 94 14.26 -12.29 -4.18
C ALA A 94 13.19 -11.51 -3.42
N ILE A 95 12.55 -12.17 -2.46
CA ILE A 95 11.57 -11.56 -1.55
C ILE A 95 11.97 -12.00 -0.15
N ASN A 96 12.29 -11.05 0.72
CA ASN A 96 12.72 -11.31 2.09
C ASN A 96 11.77 -10.60 3.06
N ASP A 97 11.31 -11.33 4.07
CA ASP A 97 10.64 -10.75 5.22
C ASP A 97 11.69 -10.41 6.28
N GLU A 98 11.98 -9.13 6.41
CA GLU A 98 12.96 -8.57 7.35
C GLU A 98 12.25 -7.89 8.54
N SER A 99 10.98 -8.22 8.76
CA SER A 99 10.23 -7.68 9.88
C SER A 99 10.76 -8.22 11.21
N ASP A 100 10.80 -7.36 12.22
CA ASP A 100 11.21 -7.69 13.57
C ASP A 100 10.18 -7.19 14.60
N ARG A 101 10.61 -7.00 15.85
CA ARG A 101 9.74 -6.49 16.93
C ARG A 101 9.53 -4.98 16.84
N GLU A 102 10.39 -4.24 16.14
CA GLU A 102 10.34 -2.78 16.04
C GLU A 102 9.54 -2.32 14.82
N GLY A 103 9.45 -3.15 13.77
CA GLY A 103 8.64 -2.81 12.61
C GLY A 103 8.50 -3.90 11.57
N MET A 104 7.60 -3.65 10.61
CA MET A 104 7.43 -4.48 9.44
C MET A 104 8.35 -3.99 8.31
N ARG A 105 9.08 -4.91 7.69
CA ARG A 105 9.89 -4.64 6.48
C ARG A 105 9.81 -5.83 5.54
N ILE A 106 9.29 -5.63 4.34
CA ILE A 106 9.36 -6.62 3.25
C ILE A 106 10.28 -6.05 2.17
N ALA A 107 11.39 -6.73 1.90
CA ALA A 107 12.36 -6.35 0.90
C ALA A 107 12.18 -7.19 -0.37
N ILE A 108 11.88 -6.53 -1.48
CA ILE A 108 11.70 -7.16 -2.79
C ILE A 108 12.85 -6.70 -3.69
N ASP A 109 13.82 -7.58 -3.86
CA ASP A 109 15.00 -7.30 -4.67
C ASP A 109 14.65 -7.37 -6.15
N ILE A 110 15.12 -6.36 -6.89
CA ILE A 110 14.89 -6.24 -8.32
C ILE A 110 16.17 -6.61 -9.09
N ARG A 111 16.00 -7.36 -10.18
CA ARG A 111 17.09 -7.67 -11.10
C ARG A 111 17.56 -6.39 -11.80
N ARG A 112 18.86 -6.33 -12.11
CA ARG A 112 19.49 -5.15 -12.75
C ARG A 112 18.92 -4.80 -14.13
N ASP A 113 18.28 -5.76 -14.81
CA ASP A 113 17.65 -5.58 -16.13
C ASP A 113 16.19 -5.12 -16.04
N ALA A 114 15.65 -4.91 -14.84
CA ALA A 114 14.25 -4.57 -14.61
C ALA A 114 14.09 -3.21 -13.90
N SER A 115 13.01 -2.52 -14.21
CA SER A 115 12.64 -1.26 -13.53
C SER A 115 11.83 -1.56 -12.27
N ALA A 116 12.33 -1.10 -11.12
CA ALA A 116 11.63 -1.21 -9.84
C ALA A 116 10.24 -0.55 -9.88
N GLU A 117 10.10 0.61 -10.54
CA GLU A 117 8.81 1.30 -10.69
C GLU A 117 7.78 0.48 -11.47
N VAL A 118 8.20 -0.20 -12.54
CA VAL A 118 7.31 -1.06 -13.33
C VAL A 118 6.87 -2.27 -12.51
N VAL A 119 7.80 -2.89 -11.77
CA VAL A 119 7.49 -4.00 -10.88
C VAL A 119 6.52 -3.55 -9.78
N LEU A 120 6.79 -2.43 -9.11
CA LEU A 120 5.94 -1.86 -8.07
C LEU A 120 4.52 -1.60 -8.57
N ASN A 121 4.38 -1.00 -9.75
CA ASN A 121 3.07 -0.77 -10.36
C ASN A 121 2.32 -2.07 -10.67
N ASN A 122 3.02 -3.14 -11.06
CA ASN A 122 2.40 -4.44 -11.26
C ASN A 122 1.99 -5.09 -9.92
N LEU A 123 2.79 -4.93 -8.87
CA LEU A 123 2.44 -5.38 -7.53
C LEU A 123 1.15 -4.72 -7.05
N PHE A 124 1.04 -3.39 -7.11
CA PHE A 124 -0.20 -2.67 -6.76
C PHE A 124 -1.43 -3.09 -7.57
N LYS A 125 -1.25 -3.62 -8.79
CA LYS A 125 -2.37 -4.05 -9.65
C LYS A 125 -2.78 -5.51 -9.43
N LEU A 126 -1.83 -6.36 -9.06
CA LEU A 126 -2.00 -7.82 -9.08
C LEU A 126 -2.02 -8.45 -7.69
N THR A 127 -1.71 -7.68 -6.65
CA THR A 127 -1.73 -8.09 -5.25
C THR A 127 -2.56 -7.12 -4.41
N LEU A 128 -2.64 -7.41 -3.10
CA LEU A 128 -3.25 -6.53 -2.11
C LEU A 128 -2.22 -5.54 -1.53
N MET A 129 -1.22 -5.17 -2.32
CA MET A 129 -0.30 -4.07 -1.98
C MET A 129 -0.93 -2.72 -2.24
#